data_AF-A0A369XZC6-F1
#
_entry.id   AF-A0A369XZC6-F1
#
_cell.length_a   1.000
_cell.length_b   1.000
_cell.length_c   1.000
_cell.angle_alpha   90.00
_cell.angle_beta   90.00
_cell.angle_gamma   90.00
#
_symmetry.space_group_name_H-M   'P 1'
#
loop_
_entity.id
_entity.type
_entity.pdbx_description
1 polymer ?
#
loop_
_entity_poly.entity_id
_entity_poly.type
_entity_poly.pdbx_seq_one_letter_code
_entity_poly.pdbx_strand_id
1 'polypeptide(L)'
;MRYDNTINLISKIREISSMFIISELEKLGIKGIVPSHGDIIVTLIKHGELTMTEIAEKINKDRSTVTTLVKKLNKIGFTATKKNESDQRSNFVFLTPKGKELEEGFNQISEKLYDIQFKGVKEEEKEIFRNVLIKIYNNFKEEK
;
A
#
# COMPACT_ATOMS: atom_id res chain seq x y z
N MET A 1 30.44 -18.91 5.15
CA MET A 1 29.10 -18.29 5.21
C MET A 1 29.06 -17.21 4.14
N ARG A 2 28.10 -17.24 3.20
CA ARG A 2 27.92 -16.13 2.25
C ARG A 2 27.09 -15.05 2.98
N TYR A 3 27.66 -13.87 3.17
CA TYR A 3 26.99 -12.75 3.84
C TYR A 3 26.73 -11.66 2.81
N ASP A 4 25.48 -11.26 2.70
CA ASP A 4 25.02 -10.16 1.87
C ASP A 4 24.00 -9.36 2.67
N ASN A 5 24.02 -8.03 2.55
CA ASN A 5 23.19 -7.14 3.35
C ASN A 5 21.93 -6.63 2.61
N THR A 6 21.58 -7.22 1.46
CA THR A 6 20.44 -6.79 0.63
C THR A 6 19.14 -6.76 1.42
N ILE A 7 18.85 -7.81 2.22
CA ILE A 7 17.63 -7.86 3.05
C ILE A 7 17.60 -6.73 4.09
N ASN A 8 18.74 -6.41 4.70
CA ASN A 8 18.86 -5.30 5.65
C ASN A 8 18.68 -3.95 4.96
N LEU A 9 19.25 -3.78 3.75
CA LEU A 9 19.11 -2.57 2.96
C LEU A 9 17.65 -2.33 2.54
N ILE A 10 16.97 -3.37 2.03
CA ILE A 10 15.53 -3.31 1.71
C ILE A 10 14.71 -2.89 2.94
N SER A 11 15.04 -3.44 4.11
CA SER A 11 14.35 -3.09 5.36
C SER A 11 14.56 -1.63 5.75
N LYS A 12 15.80 -1.12 5.68
CA LYS A 12 16.13 0.30 5.96
C LYS A 12 15.44 1.25 4.99
N ILE A 13 15.43 0.92 3.69
CA ILE A 13 14.72 1.69 2.67
C ILE A 13 13.23 1.74 3.02
N ARG A 14 12.62 0.61 3.36
CA ARG A 14 11.20 0.54 3.76
C ARG A 14 10.91 1.43 4.97
N GLU A 15 11.76 1.42 5.99
CA GLU A 15 11.61 2.26 7.20
C GLU A 15 11.65 3.74 6.87
N ILE A 16 12.67 4.20 6.12
CA ILE A 16 12.83 5.61 5.76
C ILE A 16 11.70 6.08 4.84
N SER A 17 11.32 5.27 3.84
CA SER A 17 10.18 5.59 2.97
C SER A 17 8.86 5.66 3.76
N SER A 18 8.67 4.79 4.76
CA SER A 18 7.48 4.85 5.62
C SER A 18 7.43 6.13 6.46
N MET A 19 8.57 6.56 7.01
CA MET A 19 8.66 7.82 7.75
C MET A 19 8.37 9.03 6.85
N PHE A 20 8.89 9.03 5.63
CA PHE A 20 8.59 10.06 4.63
C PHE A 20 7.09 10.14 4.32
N ILE A 21 6.45 9.00 4.04
CA ILE A 21 5.00 8.95 3.75
C ILE A 21 4.19 9.50 4.93
N ILE A 22 4.52 9.11 6.17
CA ILE A 22 3.83 9.62 7.36
C ILE A 22 3.97 11.14 7.46
N SER A 23 5.19 11.67 7.31
CA SER A 23 5.44 13.11 7.33
C SER A 23 4.64 13.85 6.25
N GLU A 24 4.57 13.34 5.03
CA GLU A 24 3.80 14.00 3.96
C GLU A 24 2.28 13.94 4.21
N LEU A 25 1.77 12.83 4.74
CA LEU A 25 0.36 12.72 5.13
C LEU A 25 0.00 13.75 6.23
N GLU A 26 0.89 13.95 7.20
CA GLU A 26 0.71 14.96 8.25
C GLU A 26 0.68 16.38 7.70
N LYS A 27 1.54 16.71 6.72
CA LYS A 27 1.54 18.01 6.03
C LYS A 27 0.23 18.29 5.29
N LEU A 28 -0.41 17.25 4.77
CA LEU A 28 -1.72 17.34 4.13
C LEU A 28 -2.89 17.33 5.13
N GLY A 29 -2.61 17.32 6.43
CA GLY A 29 -3.63 17.28 7.48
C GLY A 29 -4.32 15.92 7.63
N ILE A 30 -3.82 14.89 6.97
CA ILE A 30 -4.40 13.54 6.98
C ILE A 30 -3.90 12.82 8.24
N LYS A 31 -4.70 12.88 9.32
CA LYS A 31 -4.35 12.29 10.62
C LYS A 31 -5.04 10.95 10.86
N GLY A 32 -4.47 10.16 11.76
CA GLY A 32 -5.09 8.92 12.26
C GLY A 32 -4.94 7.69 11.37
N ILE A 33 -4.25 7.82 10.23
CA ILE A 33 -3.87 6.71 9.36
C ILE A 33 -2.41 6.32 9.57
N VAL A 34 -2.06 5.10 9.16
CA VAL A 34 -0.68 4.57 9.18
C VAL A 34 -0.34 4.09 7.77
N PRO A 35 0.92 3.80 7.41
CA PRO A 35 1.28 3.40 6.06
C PRO A 35 0.41 2.27 5.49
N SER A 36 0.09 1.25 6.30
CA SER A 36 -0.79 0.15 5.87
C SER A 36 -2.26 0.53 5.60
N HIS A 37 -2.74 1.64 6.15
CA HIS A 37 -4.02 2.21 5.71
C HIS A 37 -3.89 2.86 4.33
N GLY A 38 -2.74 3.48 4.06
CA GLY A 38 -2.40 4.04 2.75
C GLY A 38 -2.39 2.98 1.67
N ASP A 39 -1.82 1.80 1.93
CA ASP A 39 -1.82 0.67 0.99
C ASP A 39 -3.26 0.31 0.54
N ILE A 40 -4.21 0.31 1.47
CA ILE A 40 -5.64 0.04 1.18
C ILE A 40 -6.25 1.18 0.37
N ILE A 41 -6.03 2.43 0.76
CA ILE A 41 -6.59 3.61 0.07
C ILE A 41 -6.08 3.65 -1.38
N VAL A 42 -4.77 3.53 -1.60
CA VAL A 42 -4.17 3.50 -2.95
C VAL A 42 -4.71 2.33 -3.76
N THR A 43 -4.88 1.16 -3.13
CA THR A 43 -5.46 -0.01 -3.81
C THR A 43 -6.89 0.25 -4.27
N LEU A 44 -7.72 0.91 -3.45
CA LEU A 44 -9.10 1.25 -3.78
C LEU A 44 -9.20 2.43 -4.77
N ILE A 45 -8.27 3.39 -4.73
CA ILE A 45 -8.16 4.45 -5.77
C ILE A 45 -7.95 3.77 -7.13
N LYS A 46 -6.97 2.85 -7.20
CA LYS A 46 -6.57 2.23 -8.47
C LYS A 46 -7.57 1.25 -9.05
N HIS A 47 -8.27 0.49 -8.21
CA HIS A 47 -9.11 -0.63 -8.66
C HIS A 47 -10.60 -0.42 -8.39
N GLY A 48 -10.98 0.69 -7.75
CA GLY A 48 -12.34 0.90 -7.29
C GLY A 48 -12.69 0.03 -6.08
N GLU A 49 -13.90 -0.52 -6.09
CA GLU A 49 -14.36 -1.37 -4.99
C GLU A 49 -13.79 -2.78 -5.06
N LEU A 50 -13.43 -3.33 -3.90
CA LEU A 50 -12.82 -4.65 -3.79
C LEU A 50 -13.33 -5.35 -2.54
N THR A 51 -13.37 -6.67 -2.58
CA THR A 51 -13.62 -7.49 -1.39
C THR A 51 -12.43 -7.44 -0.43
N MET A 52 -12.67 -7.76 0.84
CA MET A 52 -11.59 -7.90 1.85
C MET A 52 -10.51 -8.88 1.43
N THR A 53 -10.88 -9.94 0.68
CA THR A 53 -9.95 -10.97 0.19
C THR A 53 -9.05 -10.38 -0.90
N GLU A 54 -9.62 -9.69 -1.88
CA GLU A 54 -8.84 -9.06 -2.95
C GLU A 54 -7.90 -7.97 -2.41
N ILE A 55 -8.34 -7.21 -1.41
CA ILE A 55 -7.47 -6.22 -0.74
C ILE A 55 -6.30 -6.94 -0.05
N ALA A 56 -6.58 -8.01 0.70
CA ALA A 56 -5.57 -8.81 1.40
C ALA A 56 -4.50 -9.36 0.45
N GLU A 57 -4.91 -9.89 -0.69
CA GLU A 57 -4.01 -10.38 -1.73
C GLU A 57 -3.17 -9.26 -2.34
N LYS A 58 -3.79 -8.13 -2.70
CA LYS A 58 -3.10 -7.00 -3.35
C LYS A 58 -2.07 -6.32 -2.46
N ILE A 59 -2.33 -6.22 -1.15
CA ILE A 59 -1.39 -5.59 -0.20
C ILE A 59 -0.52 -6.61 0.55
N ASN A 60 -0.60 -7.89 0.17
CA ASN A 60 0.13 -9.01 0.76
C ASN A 60 0.02 -9.04 2.31
N LYS A 61 -1.21 -8.95 2.81
CA LYS A 61 -1.53 -9.07 4.24
C LYS A 61 -2.58 -10.15 4.46
N ASP A 62 -2.65 -10.68 5.67
CA ASP A 62 -3.73 -11.59 6.02
C ASP A 62 -5.07 -10.84 6.15
N ARG A 63 -6.17 -11.59 5.96
CA ARG A 63 -7.54 -11.04 5.98
C ARG A 63 -7.91 -10.41 7.33
N SER A 64 -7.35 -10.89 8.44
CA SER A 64 -7.66 -10.38 9.79
C SER A 64 -7.05 -8.98 9.99
N THR A 65 -5.83 -8.78 9.49
CA THR A 65 -5.18 -7.47 9.46
C THR A 65 -5.95 -6.50 8.58
N VAL A 66 -6.33 -6.89 7.36
CA VAL A 66 -7.13 -6.03 6.47
C VAL A 66 -8.45 -5.64 7.11
N THR A 67 -9.15 -6.59 7.72
CA THR A 67 -10.42 -6.31 8.41
C THR A 67 -10.25 -5.25 9.50
N THR A 68 -9.15 -5.32 10.27
CA THR A 68 -8.86 -4.35 11.32
C THR A 68 -8.57 -2.95 10.75
N LEU A 69 -7.78 -2.88 9.67
CA LEU A 69 -7.44 -1.62 9.00
C LEU A 69 -8.69 -0.98 8.36
N VAL A 70 -9.51 -1.76 7.66
CA VAL A 70 -10.75 -1.26 7.04
C VAL A 70 -11.75 -0.81 8.11
N LYS A 71 -11.89 -1.53 9.23
CA LYS A 71 -12.73 -1.06 10.35
C LYS A 71 -12.32 0.31 10.85
N LYS A 72 -11.01 0.58 10.93
CA LYS A 72 -10.50 1.90 11.32
C LYS A 72 -10.77 2.96 10.24
N LEU A 73 -10.57 2.65 8.96
CA LEU A 73 -10.90 3.53 7.84
C LEU A 73 -12.39 3.87 7.76
N ASN A 74 -13.26 2.89 8.02
CA ASN A 74 -14.70 3.11 8.13
C ASN A 74 -15.03 4.05 9.29
N LYS A 75 -14.41 3.86 10.47
CA LYS A 75 -14.64 4.69 11.65
C LYS A 75 -14.27 6.16 11.43
N ILE A 76 -13.24 6.44 10.63
CA ILE A 76 -12.84 7.81 10.27
C ILE A 76 -13.53 8.34 9.01
N GLY A 77 -14.37 7.52 8.37
CA GLY A 77 -15.25 7.88 7.26
C GLY A 77 -14.61 7.86 5.88
N PHE A 78 -13.43 7.27 5.70
CA PHE A 78 -12.76 7.19 4.39
C PHE A 78 -13.22 6.02 3.53
N THR A 79 -13.61 4.92 4.17
CA THR A 79 -14.16 3.74 3.47
C THR A 79 -15.56 3.43 3.96
N ALA A 80 -16.30 2.69 3.14
CA ALA A 80 -17.56 2.06 3.52
C ALA A 80 -17.60 0.65 2.94
N THR A 81 -18.55 -0.15 3.42
CA THR A 81 -18.78 -1.51 2.93
C THR A 81 -20.20 -1.70 2.45
N LYS A 82 -20.36 -2.47 1.37
CA LYS A 82 -21.67 -2.94 0.87
C LYS A 82 -21.66 -4.45 0.71
N LYS A 83 -22.83 -5.08 0.79
CA LYS A 83 -22.96 -6.53 0.59
C LYS A 83 -22.53 -6.89 -0.84
N ASN A 84 -21.88 -8.04 -0.96
CA ASN A 84 -21.69 -8.68 -2.25
C ASN A 84 -22.93 -9.55 -2.55
N GLU A 85 -23.76 -9.12 -3.50
CA GLU A 85 -24.99 -9.86 -3.87
C GLU A 85 -24.67 -11.23 -4.50
N SER A 86 -23.48 -11.39 -5.09
CA SER A 86 -23.05 -12.66 -5.69
C SER A 86 -22.47 -13.64 -4.65
N ASP A 87 -22.03 -13.15 -3.50
CA ASP A 87 -21.56 -13.97 -2.38
C ASP A 87 -21.84 -13.29 -1.04
N GLN A 88 -22.88 -13.73 -0.35
CA GLN A 88 -23.31 -13.15 0.92
C GLN A 88 -22.28 -13.31 2.06
N ARG A 89 -21.21 -14.09 1.86
CA ARG A 89 -20.11 -14.25 2.82
C ARG A 89 -19.02 -13.20 2.65
N SER A 90 -19.11 -12.35 1.62
CA SER A 90 -18.17 -11.26 1.37
C SER A 90 -18.87 -9.90 1.28
N ASN A 91 -18.11 -8.86 1.60
CA ASN A 91 -18.53 -7.46 1.44
C ASN A 91 -17.51 -6.77 0.55
N PHE A 92 -17.99 -5.90 -0.34
CA PHE A 92 -17.16 -4.94 -1.02
C PHE A 92 -16.80 -3.81 -0.07
N VAL A 93 -15.58 -3.32 -0.19
CA VAL A 93 -15.05 -2.12 0.44
C VAL A 93 -14.81 -1.09 -0.67
N PHE A 94 -15.21 0.15 -0.43
CA PHE A 94 -15.03 1.24 -1.39
C PHE A 94 -14.73 2.55 -0.66
N LEU A 95 -14.15 3.51 -1.40
CA LEU A 95 -13.92 4.86 -0.88
C LEU A 95 -15.23 5.65 -0.84
N THR A 96 -15.50 6.29 0.30
CA THR A 96 -16.58 7.28 0.43
C THR A 96 -16.23 8.55 -0.33
N PRO A 97 -17.14 9.52 -0.49
CA PRO A 97 -16.79 10.84 -1.03
C PRO A 97 -15.60 11.48 -0.29
N LYS A 98 -15.62 11.45 1.05
CA LYS A 98 -14.50 11.91 1.89
C LYS A 98 -13.21 11.12 1.65
N GLY A 99 -13.30 9.82 1.39
CA GLY A 99 -12.13 8.99 1.04
C GLY A 99 -11.56 9.33 -0.33
N LYS A 100 -12.40 9.69 -1.30
CA LYS A 100 -11.99 10.12 -2.64
C LYS A 100 -11.28 11.47 -2.64
N GLU A 101 -11.64 12.38 -1.72
CA GLU A 101 -10.90 13.64 -1.53
C GLU A 101 -9.42 13.43 -1.18
N LEU A 102 -9.04 12.24 -0.67
CA LEU A 102 -7.65 11.91 -0.38
C LEU A 102 -6.82 11.60 -1.64
N GLU A 103 -7.47 11.30 -2.77
CA GLU A 103 -6.82 10.80 -3.98
C GLU A 103 -5.72 11.72 -4.47
N GLU A 104 -6.00 13.01 -4.56
CA GLU A 104 -5.01 14.01 -5.00
C GLU A 104 -3.79 14.05 -4.07
N GLY A 105 -4.03 14.02 -2.75
CA GLY A 105 -2.95 13.99 -1.75
C GLY A 105 -2.09 12.73 -1.84
N PHE A 106 -2.71 11.57 -2.02
CA PHE A 106 -1.97 10.30 -2.20
C PHE A 106 -1.19 10.27 -3.51
N ASN A 107 -1.74 10.82 -4.60
CA ASN A 107 -1.04 10.94 -5.88
C ASN A 107 0.19 11.84 -5.73
N GLN A 108 0.05 13.01 -5.11
CA GLN A 108 1.17 13.92 -4.84
C GLN A 108 2.28 13.26 -4.00
N ILE A 109 1.91 12.49 -2.98
CA ILE A 109 2.89 11.76 -2.15
C ILE A 109 3.60 10.67 -2.97
N SER A 110 2.84 9.96 -3.81
CA SER A 110 3.38 8.88 -4.65
C SER A 110 4.40 9.40 -5.65
N GLU A 111 4.12 10.53 -6.30
CA GLU A 111 5.05 11.21 -7.20
C GLU A 111 6.33 11.64 -6.48
N LYS A 112 6.22 12.32 -5.32
CA LYS A 112 7.40 12.71 -4.54
C LYS A 112 8.23 11.51 -4.08
N LEU A 113 7.58 10.43 -3.66
CA LEU A 113 8.26 9.21 -3.26
C LEU A 113 9.01 8.60 -4.45
N TYR A 114 8.38 8.55 -5.63
CA TYR A 114 9.00 8.06 -6.86
C TYR A 114 10.25 8.88 -7.23
N ASP A 115 10.13 10.22 -7.20
CA ASP A 115 11.23 11.14 -7.49
C ASP A 115 12.41 10.95 -6.54
N ILE A 116 12.14 10.80 -5.24
CA ILE A 116 13.19 10.57 -4.24
C ILE A 116 13.82 9.18 -4.42
N GLN A 117 13.00 8.15 -4.60
CA GLN A 117 13.44 6.76 -4.75
C GLN A 117 14.41 6.58 -5.92
N PHE A 118 14.17 7.30 -7.03
CA PHE A 118 14.92 7.13 -8.27
C PHE A 118 15.78 8.35 -8.63
N LYS A 119 16.01 9.26 -7.69
CA LYS A 119 16.88 10.41 -7.88
C LYS A 119 18.29 9.96 -8.29
N GLY A 120 18.70 10.30 -9.50
CA GLY A 120 20.02 9.94 -10.04
C GLY A 120 20.14 8.51 -10.56
N VAL A 121 19.04 7.76 -10.66
CA VAL A 121 18.99 6.39 -11.20
C VAL A 121 18.51 6.44 -12.65
N LYS A 122 19.25 5.82 -13.58
CA LYS A 122 18.87 5.76 -14.99
C LYS A 122 17.71 4.79 -15.20
N GLU A 123 16.88 5.02 -16.22
CA GLU A 123 15.69 4.20 -16.49
C GLU A 123 16.01 2.70 -16.64
N GLU A 124 17.10 2.37 -17.34
CA GLU A 124 17.61 1.01 -17.51
C GLU A 124 17.93 0.33 -16.16
N GLU A 125 18.53 1.08 -15.23
CA GLU A 125 18.86 0.58 -13.88
C GLU A 125 17.59 0.34 -13.06
N LYS A 126 16.56 1.19 -13.22
CA LYS A 126 15.26 1.01 -12.55
C LYS A 126 14.59 -0.27 -13.01
N GLU A 127 14.58 -0.54 -14.31
CA GLU A 127 13.99 -1.74 -14.89
C GLU A 127 14.69 -3.01 -14.40
N ILE A 128 16.03 -3.02 -14.46
CA ILE A 128 16.84 -4.13 -13.95
C ILE A 128 16.57 -4.36 -12.47
N PHE A 129 16.62 -3.30 -11.66
CA PHE A 129 16.37 -3.38 -10.22
C PHE A 129 15.00 -3.96 -9.89
N ARG A 130 13.94 -3.45 -10.54
CA ARG A 130 12.57 -3.93 -10.34
C ARG A 130 12.44 -5.42 -10.71
N ASN A 131 13.01 -5.83 -11.83
CA ASN A 131 12.97 -7.22 -12.28
C ASN A 131 13.69 -8.17 -11.31
N VAL A 132 14.84 -7.75 -10.78
CA VAL A 132 15.59 -8.54 -9.78
C VAL A 132 14.83 -8.63 -8.46
N LEU A 133 14.25 -7.53 -7.97
CA LEU A 133 13.44 -7.54 -6.75
C LEU A 133 12.24 -8.47 -6.86
N ILE A 134 11.55 -8.50 -8.01
CA ILE A 134 10.42 -9.42 -8.24
C ILE A 134 10.88 -10.87 -8.16
N LYS A 135 12.03 -11.21 -8.75
CA LYS A 135 12.60 -12.56 -8.65
C LYS A 135 12.90 -12.94 -7.19
N ILE A 136 13.58 -12.06 -6.45
CA ILE A 136 13.87 -12.27 -5.02
C ILE A 136 12.58 -12.47 -4.22
N TYR A 137 11.57 -11.65 -4.45
CA TYR A 137 10.27 -11.77 -3.80
C TYR A 137 9.60 -13.12 -4.08
N ASN A 138 9.59 -13.56 -5.34
CA ASN A 138 8.99 -14.83 -5.72
C ASN A 138 9.70 -16.03 -5.08
N ASN A 139 11.03 -16.00 -5.00
CA ASN A 139 11.80 -17.05 -4.30
C ASN A 139 11.31 -17.25 -2.85
N PHE A 140 11.05 -16.17 -2.11
CA PHE A 140 10.52 -16.27 -0.74
C PHE A 140 9.03 -16.64 -0.68
N LYS A 141 8.25 -16.25 -1.68
CA LYS A 141 6.83 -16.58 -1.75
C LYS A 141 6.61 -18.08 -2.01
N GLU A 142 7.48 -18.71 -2.79
CA GLU A 142 7.43 -20.15 -3.09
C GLU A 142 7.81 -21.03 -1.88
N GLU A 143 8.63 -20.51 -0.97
CA GLU A 143 9.05 -21.19 0.26
C GLU A 143 8.05 -21.04 1.44
N LYS A 144 6.93 -20.33 1.24
CA LYS A 144 5.93 -20.02 2.28
C LYS A 144 4.71 -20.91 2.18
#